data_AF-A0A2J6TFL1-F1
#
_entry.id   AF-A0A2J6TFL1-F1
#
_cell.length_a   1.000
_cell.length_b   1.000
_cell.length_c   1.000
_cell.angle_alpha   90.00
_cell.angle_beta   90.00
_cell.angle_gamma   90.00
#
_symmetry.space_group_name_H-M   'P 1'
#
loop_
_entity.id
_entity.type
_entity.pdbx_description
1 polymer ?
#
loop_
_entity_poly.entity_id
_entity_poly.type
_entity_poly.pdbx_seq_one_letter_code
_entity_poly.pdbx_strand_id
1 'polypeptide(L)'
;MPSVIFRGLLSMLPLVQHFPEERLIHLETDRGVCSIITWAHHILGLPILVRLHDSGEIVEYHFGSSEVIIIDVRSKVQESFLPSGEPTMRRSLPTITLLESSGKERLFTMVEEPDEDVIDATFKTPACGYGSKIFNAEVSLEDGKEKVITEMAHIATAFAICISKVLSVSSNDAPSTASAAVSPLSDTVSEGVDIEDRSVRDEACSLLPYEVSKTRIYEAATLLFGDLKLMRKKVDQYVVKYSERPVSELPIPEVISAMIQGWPERGARMPSEAAGSATEWPRFRQIAMQLSTLILAFAHVTDLHAASGLPLCQFPHLLSGTDLLKQIATWDGSKPLQIKSDVWFEVIVQLTIGHTTETSFETTSLISARGWSIFLNTFGDADPSYIDPGFLAIKKGVPCRNGVWKHRVIDGPNQVRDHLIWKLEASPGESVALSCAATVTCGTPLVGEREDNFVVSIRVQTVDGGVSDSSSTPNIIRRTGYNELAKALWRTQRSKPCQHHPRLGEKVVLEPGVIAVSGFGDCKDMKDLGGSDIIICLTACDPTARWRALLSMACQSTAEGCGYPPVMLRGRDCCFSCVIQQTWQKGAPGDTWCIVL
;
A
#
# COMPACT_ATOMS: atom_id res chain seq x y z
N MET A 1 -3.22 -24.68 -4.19
CA MET A 1 -3.79 -25.91 -3.59
C MET A 1 -3.95 -25.65 -2.10
N PRO A 2 -5.05 -26.02 -1.45
CA PRO A 2 -5.21 -25.81 0.00
C PRO A 2 -4.13 -26.57 0.79
N SER A 3 -3.65 -26.00 1.89
CA SER A 3 -2.57 -26.59 2.71
C SER A 3 -2.96 -27.95 3.29
N VAL A 4 -4.18 -28.07 3.81
CA VAL A 4 -4.75 -29.34 4.31
C VAL A 4 -4.71 -30.45 3.26
N ILE A 5 -5.08 -30.14 2.02
CA ILE A 5 -5.08 -31.10 0.91
C ILE A 5 -3.66 -31.55 0.61
N PHE A 6 -2.71 -30.62 0.56
CA PHE A 6 -1.31 -30.95 0.31
C PHE A 6 -0.70 -31.84 1.39
N ARG A 7 -0.87 -31.48 2.68
CA ARG A 7 -0.36 -32.27 3.81
C ARG A 7 -1.02 -33.64 3.88
N GLY A 8 -2.33 -33.70 3.67
CA GLY A 8 -3.06 -34.95 3.62
C GLY A 8 -2.59 -35.83 2.47
N LEU A 9 -2.37 -35.29 1.27
CA LEU A 9 -1.82 -36.06 0.15
C LEU A 9 -0.41 -36.59 0.46
N LEU A 10 0.48 -35.76 1.02
CA LEU A 10 1.82 -36.21 1.45
C LEU A 10 1.76 -37.35 2.47
N SER A 11 0.72 -37.39 3.30
CA SER A 11 0.53 -38.39 4.36
C SER A 11 -0.17 -39.65 3.86
N MET A 12 -1.17 -39.50 2.97
CA MET A 12 -2.06 -40.56 2.53
C MET A 12 -1.58 -41.28 1.27
N LEU A 13 -0.89 -40.59 0.35
CA LEU A 13 -0.40 -41.20 -0.90
C LEU A 13 0.55 -42.39 -0.65
N PRO A 14 1.51 -42.33 0.30
CA PRO A 14 2.32 -43.50 0.63
C PRO A 14 1.46 -44.67 1.15
N LEU A 15 0.43 -44.40 1.96
CA LEU A 15 -0.45 -45.44 2.50
C LEU A 15 -1.17 -46.17 1.37
N VAL A 16 -1.77 -45.42 0.44
CA VAL A 16 -2.49 -45.98 -0.70
C VAL A 16 -1.57 -46.82 -1.61
N GLN A 17 -0.29 -46.47 -1.72
CA GLN A 17 0.67 -47.23 -2.54
C GLN A 17 1.21 -48.50 -1.88
N HIS A 18 1.24 -48.57 -0.55
CA HIS A 18 1.94 -49.66 0.18
C HIS A 18 1.00 -50.69 0.81
N PHE A 19 -0.25 -50.33 1.10
CA PHE A 19 -1.19 -51.29 1.68
C PHE A 19 -1.84 -52.16 0.60
N PRO A 20 -1.95 -53.49 0.82
CA PRO A 20 -2.57 -54.42 -0.13
C PRO A 20 -4.10 -54.28 -0.19
N GLU A 21 -4.69 -53.60 0.79
CA GLU A 21 -6.10 -53.28 0.83
C GLU A 21 -6.37 -52.09 -0.10
N GLU A 22 -7.41 -52.19 -0.92
CA GLU A 22 -7.84 -51.05 -1.73
C GLU A 22 -8.24 -49.89 -0.79
N ARG A 23 -7.52 -48.78 -0.89
CA ARG A 23 -7.79 -47.52 -0.18
C ARG A 23 -8.11 -46.44 -1.19
N LEU A 24 -9.04 -45.56 -0.84
CA LEU A 24 -9.49 -44.46 -1.69
C LEU A 24 -9.25 -43.12 -1.01
N ILE A 25 -8.68 -42.15 -1.72
CA ILE A 25 -8.56 -40.76 -1.21
C ILE A 25 -9.70 -39.95 -1.82
N HIS A 26 -10.55 -39.38 -0.97
CA HIS A 26 -11.60 -38.46 -1.36
C HIS A 26 -11.21 -37.03 -1.00
N LEU A 27 -11.21 -36.16 -2.00
CA LEU A 27 -10.81 -34.76 -1.90
C LEU A 27 -12.03 -33.89 -2.20
N GLU A 28 -12.42 -33.03 -1.27
CA GLU A 28 -13.38 -31.96 -1.55
C GLU A 28 -12.58 -30.65 -1.66
N THR A 29 -12.52 -30.05 -2.84
CA THR A 29 -11.80 -28.78 -3.03
C THR A 29 -12.29 -28.00 -4.25
N ASP A 30 -12.30 -26.68 -4.14
CA ASP A 30 -12.66 -25.76 -5.21
C ASP A 30 -11.44 -25.24 -6.01
N ARG A 31 -10.22 -25.63 -5.62
CA ARG A 31 -8.98 -25.04 -6.14
C ARG A 31 -7.82 -26.02 -6.13
N GLY A 32 -6.87 -25.82 -7.04
CA GLY A 32 -5.65 -26.65 -7.14
C GLY A 32 -5.87 -28.02 -7.77
N VAL A 33 -7.06 -28.28 -8.35
CA VAL A 33 -7.45 -29.53 -9.02
C VAL A 33 -6.39 -29.95 -10.06
N CYS A 34 -5.97 -29.04 -10.94
CA CYS A 34 -4.95 -29.35 -11.95
C CYS A 34 -3.60 -29.78 -11.36
N SER A 35 -3.17 -29.14 -10.27
CA SER A 35 -1.93 -29.50 -9.57
C SER A 35 -2.03 -30.89 -8.95
N ILE A 36 -3.19 -31.22 -8.36
CA ILE A 36 -3.45 -32.54 -7.78
C ILE A 36 -3.46 -33.61 -8.89
N ILE A 37 -4.15 -33.36 -10.01
CA ILE A 37 -4.17 -34.29 -11.16
C ILE A 37 -2.76 -34.53 -11.68
N THR A 38 -2.00 -33.45 -11.89
CA THR A 38 -0.63 -33.56 -12.41
C THR A 38 0.25 -34.38 -11.47
N TRP A 39 0.15 -34.14 -10.17
CA TRP A 39 0.96 -34.87 -9.20
C TRP A 39 0.54 -36.33 -9.05
N ALA A 40 -0.74 -36.60 -8.81
CA ALA A 40 -1.21 -37.97 -8.59
C ALA A 40 -1.20 -38.81 -9.88
N HIS A 41 -1.70 -38.28 -11.00
CA HIS A 41 -1.83 -39.06 -12.23
C HIS A 41 -0.54 -39.07 -13.05
N HIS A 42 -0.01 -37.89 -13.38
CA HIS A 42 1.14 -37.82 -14.29
C HIS A 42 2.47 -38.15 -13.61
N ILE A 43 2.64 -37.83 -12.32
CA ILE A 43 3.91 -38.12 -11.61
C ILE A 43 3.85 -39.47 -10.91
N LEU A 44 2.77 -39.79 -10.19
CA LEU A 44 2.67 -41.03 -9.41
C LEU A 44 1.98 -42.19 -10.15
N GLY A 45 1.42 -41.95 -11.34
CA GLY A 45 0.72 -42.97 -12.12
C GLY A 45 -0.59 -43.44 -11.48
N LEU A 46 -1.14 -42.69 -10.52
CA LEU A 46 -2.36 -43.07 -9.83
C LEU A 46 -3.59 -42.71 -10.68
N PRO A 47 -4.60 -43.58 -10.69
CA PRO A 47 -5.84 -43.29 -11.40
C PRO A 47 -6.78 -42.39 -10.57
N ILE A 48 -7.38 -41.41 -11.25
CA ILE A 48 -8.15 -40.32 -10.63
C ILE A 48 -9.53 -40.20 -11.29
N LEU A 49 -10.56 -40.03 -10.47
CA LEU A 49 -11.86 -39.50 -10.88
C LEU A 49 -12.00 -38.05 -10.41
N VAL A 50 -12.39 -37.15 -11.31
CA VAL A 50 -12.74 -35.77 -10.98
C VAL A 50 -14.23 -35.57 -11.19
N ARG A 51 -14.96 -35.19 -10.15
CA ARG A 51 -16.38 -34.83 -10.19
C ARG A 51 -16.53 -33.31 -10.11
N LEU A 52 -16.98 -32.68 -11.18
CA LEU A 52 -17.32 -31.26 -11.18
C LEU A 52 -18.80 -31.11 -10.84
N HIS A 53 -19.11 -30.43 -9.74
CA HIS A 53 -20.48 -30.08 -9.37
C HIS A 53 -20.80 -28.68 -9.89
N ASP A 54 -21.59 -28.60 -10.96
CA ASP A 54 -22.06 -27.35 -11.54
C ASP A 54 -23.59 -27.36 -11.61
N SER A 55 -24.23 -26.39 -10.97
CA SER A 55 -25.68 -26.15 -11.08
C SER A 55 -26.58 -27.36 -10.80
N GLY A 56 -26.11 -28.30 -9.97
CA GLY A 56 -26.83 -29.54 -9.60
C GLY A 56 -26.53 -30.74 -10.50
N GLU A 57 -25.82 -30.55 -11.61
CA GLU A 57 -25.29 -31.64 -12.43
C GLU A 57 -23.88 -32.03 -11.97
N ILE A 58 -23.54 -33.31 -12.14
CA ILE A 58 -22.21 -33.86 -11.84
C ILE A 58 -21.58 -34.30 -13.15
N VAL A 59 -20.48 -33.66 -13.53
CA VAL A 59 -19.68 -34.05 -14.70
C VAL A 59 -18.44 -34.80 -14.22
N GLU A 60 -18.27 -36.03 -14.71
CA GLU A 60 -17.20 -36.93 -14.31
C GLU A 60 -16.08 -36.99 -15.37
N TYR A 61 -14.84 -36.86 -14.93
CA TYR A 61 -13.64 -37.02 -15.76
C TYR A 61 -12.74 -38.09 -15.17
N HIS A 62 -12.49 -39.14 -15.95
CA HIS A 62 -11.65 -40.26 -15.54
C HIS A 62 -10.24 -40.14 -16.13
N PHE A 63 -9.24 -40.32 -15.27
CA PHE A 63 -7.83 -40.40 -15.62
C PHE A 63 -7.29 -41.76 -15.17
N GLY A 64 -7.32 -42.76 -16.06
CA GLY A 64 -6.99 -44.16 -15.73
C GLY A 64 -8.23 -45.06 -15.67
N SER A 65 -8.06 -46.32 -15.27
CA SER A 65 -9.07 -47.38 -15.43
C SER A 65 -9.79 -47.84 -14.14
N SER A 66 -9.29 -47.50 -12.96
CA SER A 66 -9.85 -47.89 -11.65
C SER A 66 -9.62 -46.76 -10.66
N GLU A 67 -10.61 -46.29 -9.91
CA GLU A 67 -10.47 -45.04 -9.15
C GLU A 67 -9.76 -45.24 -7.81
N VAL A 68 -8.62 -44.58 -7.64
CA VAL A 68 -7.87 -44.58 -6.38
C VAL A 68 -8.00 -43.23 -5.66
N ILE A 69 -8.18 -42.16 -6.42
CA ILE A 69 -8.40 -40.81 -5.90
C ILE A 69 -9.67 -40.23 -6.54
N ILE A 70 -10.57 -39.73 -5.71
CA ILE A 70 -11.78 -39.01 -6.13
C ILE A 70 -11.63 -37.54 -5.73
N ILE A 71 -11.77 -36.63 -6.69
CA ILE A 71 -11.73 -35.18 -6.48
C ILE A 71 -13.12 -34.60 -6.76
N ASP A 72 -13.84 -34.27 -5.71
CA ASP A 72 -15.09 -33.52 -5.78
C ASP A 72 -14.79 -32.02 -5.80
N VAL A 73 -15.04 -31.40 -6.95
CA VAL A 73 -14.91 -29.97 -7.18
C VAL A 73 -16.26 -29.32 -7.02
N ARG A 74 -16.50 -28.75 -5.85
CA ARG A 74 -17.74 -28.00 -5.58
C ARG A 74 -17.50 -26.51 -5.85
N SER A 75 -18.33 -25.92 -6.70
CA SER A 75 -18.33 -24.48 -6.90
C SER A 75 -18.63 -23.77 -5.57
N LYS A 76 -17.93 -22.67 -5.28
CA LYS A 76 -17.94 -21.93 -4.00
C LYS A 76 -19.30 -21.42 -3.53
N VAL A 77 -20.34 -21.53 -4.36
CA VAL A 77 -21.64 -20.92 -4.11
C VAL A 77 -22.73 -21.99 -4.27
N GLN A 78 -22.95 -22.74 -3.19
CA GLN A 78 -24.24 -23.40 -3.01
C GLN A 78 -25.03 -22.53 -2.04
N GLU A 79 -25.98 -21.76 -2.56
CA GLU A 79 -26.91 -20.98 -1.74
C GLU A 79 -27.82 -21.97 -0.99
N SER A 80 -27.47 -22.29 0.25
CA SER A 80 -28.38 -22.95 1.16
C SER A 80 -29.23 -21.90 1.87
N PHE A 81 -30.52 -21.87 1.53
CA PHE A 81 -31.51 -21.10 2.28
C PHE A 81 -31.81 -21.83 3.59
N LEU A 82 -31.63 -21.14 4.72
CA LEU A 82 -32.22 -21.62 5.97
C LEU A 82 -33.76 -21.59 5.85
N PRO A 83 -34.49 -22.33 6.69
CA PRO A 83 -35.94 -22.21 6.79
C PRO A 83 -36.44 -20.77 7.05
N SER A 84 -35.57 -19.88 7.53
CA SER A 84 -35.81 -18.45 7.72
C SER A 84 -35.75 -17.62 6.43
N GLY A 85 -35.35 -18.19 5.29
CA GLY A 85 -35.19 -17.47 4.02
C GLY A 85 -33.89 -16.65 3.94
N GLU A 86 -33.08 -16.61 4.99
CA GLU A 86 -31.77 -15.95 4.94
C GLU A 86 -30.74 -16.86 4.24
N PRO A 87 -30.03 -16.36 3.20
CA PRO A 87 -28.98 -17.10 2.55
C PRO A 87 -27.82 -17.26 3.52
N THR A 88 -27.55 -18.50 3.95
CA THR A 88 -26.32 -18.80 4.69
C THR A 88 -25.26 -19.25 3.70
N MET A 89 -24.26 -18.39 3.49
CA MET A 89 -23.11 -18.70 2.64
C MET A 89 -22.17 -19.63 3.41
N ARG A 90 -22.46 -20.94 3.44
CA ARG A 90 -21.50 -21.92 3.97
C ARG A 90 -20.49 -22.27 2.88
N ARG A 91 -19.30 -21.64 2.94
CA ARG A 91 -18.16 -22.12 2.16
C ARG A 91 -17.82 -23.53 2.62
N SER A 92 -17.88 -24.51 1.72
CA SER A 92 -17.36 -25.84 2.01
C SER A 92 -15.85 -25.73 2.21
N LEU A 93 -15.38 -25.98 3.43
CA LEU A 93 -13.94 -26.02 3.71
C LEU A 93 -13.34 -27.19 2.92
N PRO A 94 -12.15 -27.02 2.32
CA PRO A 94 -11.43 -28.10 1.70
C PRO A 94 -11.21 -29.23 2.70
N THR A 95 -11.51 -30.46 2.28
CA THR A 95 -11.29 -31.65 3.09
C THR A 95 -10.59 -32.73 2.28
N ILE A 96 -9.78 -33.52 2.98
CA ILE A 96 -9.20 -34.73 2.42
C ILE A 96 -9.50 -35.89 3.36
N THR A 97 -10.08 -36.94 2.82
CA THR A 97 -10.52 -38.12 3.56
C THR A 97 -9.93 -39.38 2.96
N LEU A 98 -9.29 -40.20 3.78
CA LEU A 98 -8.93 -41.57 3.44
C LEU A 98 -10.11 -42.49 3.74
N LEU A 99 -10.53 -43.23 2.74
CA LEU A 99 -11.65 -44.17 2.78
C LEU A 99 -11.16 -45.60 2.58
N GLU A 100 -11.86 -46.55 3.20
CA GLU A 100 -11.76 -47.96 2.85
C GLU A 100 -12.59 -48.26 1.58
N SER A 101 -12.01 -48.91 0.57
CA SER A 101 -12.69 -49.09 -0.72
C SER A 101 -13.92 -50.01 -0.67
N SER A 102 -13.95 -51.00 0.24
CA SER A 102 -15.05 -51.98 0.33
C SER A 102 -16.30 -51.43 1.03
N GLY A 103 -16.14 -50.47 1.96
CA GLY A 103 -17.23 -49.93 2.78
C GLY A 103 -17.44 -48.42 2.69
N LYS A 104 -16.52 -47.68 2.06
CA LYS A 104 -16.43 -46.21 2.12
C LYS A 104 -16.38 -45.69 3.57
N GLU A 105 -15.91 -46.51 4.51
CA GLU A 105 -15.72 -46.09 5.89
C GLU A 105 -14.62 -45.03 5.96
N ARG A 106 -14.88 -43.95 6.69
CA ARG A 106 -13.93 -42.84 6.87
C ARG A 106 -12.86 -43.26 7.87
N LEU A 107 -11.67 -43.55 7.38
CA LEU A 107 -10.53 -43.94 8.22
C LEU A 107 -9.87 -42.70 8.85
N PHE A 108 -9.67 -41.66 8.04
CA PHE A 108 -9.01 -40.44 8.48
C PHE A 108 -9.48 -39.25 7.64
N THR A 109 -9.84 -38.14 8.28
CA THR A 109 -10.22 -36.90 7.59
C THR A 109 -9.39 -35.74 8.14
N MET A 110 -8.81 -34.96 7.23
CA MET A 110 -8.24 -33.66 7.54
C MET A 110 -9.16 -32.56 7.00
N VAL A 111 -9.43 -31.56 7.82
CA VAL A 111 -10.23 -30.38 7.49
C VAL A 111 -9.33 -29.16 7.56
N GLU A 112 -9.52 -28.19 6.66
CA GLU A 112 -8.81 -26.91 6.70
C GLU A 112 -9.03 -26.27 8.08
N GLU A 113 -7.94 -26.00 8.81
CA GLU A 113 -8.01 -25.22 10.05
C GLU A 113 -8.41 -23.78 9.68
N PRO A 114 -9.17 -23.07 10.54
CA PRO A 114 -9.65 -21.71 10.23
C PRO A 114 -8.50 -20.71 9.95
N ASP A 115 -7.30 -20.99 10.46
CA ASP A 115 -6.12 -20.14 10.32
C ASP A 115 -5.16 -20.64 9.22
N GLU A 116 -5.58 -21.65 8.44
CA GLU A 116 -4.69 -22.30 7.49
C GLU A 116 -4.66 -21.58 6.13
N ASP A 117 -3.53 -20.93 5.87
CA ASP A 117 -3.31 -20.21 4.62
C ASP A 117 -3.32 -21.13 3.40
N VAL A 118 -3.87 -20.60 2.31
CA VAL A 118 -3.78 -21.19 0.98
C VAL A 118 -2.30 -21.23 0.58
N ILE A 119 -1.82 -22.39 0.11
CA ILE A 119 -0.52 -22.43 -0.57
C ILE A 119 -0.70 -21.71 -1.90
N ASP A 120 -0.34 -20.44 -1.91
CA ASP A 120 -0.27 -19.63 -3.10
C ASP A 120 0.88 -20.17 -3.98
N ALA A 121 0.49 -20.81 -5.08
CA ALA A 121 1.39 -21.34 -6.08
C ALA A 121 1.77 -20.27 -7.13
N THR A 122 1.46 -19.00 -6.88
CA THR A 122 1.89 -17.91 -7.76
C THR A 122 3.40 -17.96 -7.90
N PHE A 123 3.86 -18.16 -9.14
CA PHE A 123 5.27 -18.08 -9.45
C PHE A 123 5.77 -16.68 -9.09
N LYS A 124 6.81 -16.63 -8.26
CA LYS A 124 7.45 -15.39 -7.84
C LYS A 124 8.72 -15.18 -8.64
N THR A 125 8.96 -13.93 -9.02
CA THR A 125 10.14 -13.49 -9.74
C THR A 125 10.84 -12.42 -8.91
N PRO A 126 12.18 -12.42 -8.78
CA PRO A 126 12.89 -11.31 -8.14
C PRO A 126 12.54 -9.97 -8.81
N ALA A 127 12.51 -8.89 -8.04
CA ALA A 127 12.24 -7.55 -8.56
C ALA A 127 13.21 -7.18 -9.71
N CYS A 128 14.48 -7.56 -9.60
CA CYS A 128 15.44 -7.38 -10.69
C CYS A 128 15.04 -8.18 -11.94
N GLY A 129 14.84 -7.48 -13.06
CA GLY A 129 14.39 -8.08 -14.32
C GLY A 129 12.93 -8.53 -14.33
N TYR A 130 12.13 -8.20 -13.31
CA TYR A 130 10.71 -8.54 -13.22
C TYR A 130 9.92 -8.11 -14.47
N GLY A 131 10.02 -6.83 -14.89
CA GLY A 131 9.31 -6.28 -16.04
C GLY A 131 9.67 -7.00 -17.35
N SER A 132 10.94 -7.35 -17.53
CA SER A 132 11.41 -8.12 -18.68
C SER A 132 10.79 -9.52 -18.71
N LYS A 133 10.68 -10.20 -17.56
CA LYS A 133 10.04 -11.52 -17.48
C LYS A 133 8.54 -11.45 -17.76
N ILE A 134 7.84 -10.41 -17.29
CA ILE A 134 6.42 -10.21 -17.57
C ILE A 134 6.20 -10.08 -19.08
N PHE A 135 6.92 -9.19 -19.77
CA PHE A 135 6.76 -9.08 -21.23
C PHE A 135 7.24 -10.33 -21.98
N ASN A 136 8.28 -11.01 -21.48
CA ASN A 136 8.76 -12.25 -22.08
C ASN A 136 7.72 -13.39 -22.03
N ALA A 137 6.89 -13.46 -20.99
CA ALA A 137 5.79 -14.41 -20.89
C ALA A 137 4.64 -14.09 -21.87
N GLU A 138 4.56 -12.84 -22.30
CA GLU A 138 3.46 -12.29 -23.09
C GLU A 138 3.74 -12.31 -24.60
N VAL A 139 4.98 -12.08 -24.99
CA VAL A 139 5.45 -12.13 -26.37
C VAL A 139 5.71 -13.58 -26.79
N SER A 140 4.93 -14.10 -27.75
CA SER A 140 5.01 -15.51 -28.18
C SER A 140 6.11 -15.84 -29.19
N LEU A 141 6.70 -14.84 -29.85
CA LEU A 141 7.74 -15.06 -30.85
C LEU A 141 9.12 -14.79 -30.26
N GLU A 142 10.06 -15.67 -30.60
CA GLU A 142 11.47 -15.51 -30.24
C GLU A 142 12.16 -14.47 -31.15
N ASP A 143 11.81 -14.42 -32.42
CA ASP A 143 12.35 -13.44 -33.36
C ASP A 143 11.83 -12.02 -33.05
N GLY A 144 12.74 -11.12 -32.70
CA GLY A 144 12.40 -9.74 -32.36
C GLY A 144 11.86 -9.53 -30.94
N LYS A 145 11.76 -10.61 -30.13
CA LYS A 145 11.28 -10.57 -28.75
C LYS A 145 11.99 -9.52 -27.89
N GLU A 146 13.32 -9.52 -27.92
CA GLU A 146 14.14 -8.60 -27.15
C GLU A 146 13.89 -7.14 -27.54
N LYS A 147 13.66 -6.88 -28.84
CA LYS A 147 13.34 -5.53 -29.33
C LYS A 147 11.97 -5.07 -28.82
N VAL A 148 10.96 -5.94 -28.85
CA VAL A 148 9.63 -5.65 -28.29
C VAL A 148 9.74 -5.36 -26.80
N ILE A 149 10.40 -6.22 -26.03
CA ILE A 149 10.58 -6.03 -24.58
C ILE A 149 11.31 -4.71 -24.29
N THR A 150 12.38 -4.42 -25.03
CA THR A 150 13.14 -3.18 -24.91
C THR A 150 12.28 -1.95 -25.20
N GLU A 151 11.47 -2.00 -26.26
CA GLU A 151 10.53 -0.95 -26.62
C GLU A 151 9.47 -0.73 -25.53
N MET A 152 8.88 -1.81 -25.05
CA MET A 152 7.87 -1.78 -23.98
C MET A 152 8.46 -1.27 -22.67
N ALA A 153 9.74 -1.54 -22.39
CA ALA A 153 10.45 -0.96 -21.25
C ALA A 153 10.61 0.56 -21.37
N HIS A 154 10.91 1.08 -22.57
CA HIS A 154 10.93 2.53 -22.82
C HIS A 154 9.54 3.16 -22.60
N ILE A 155 8.49 2.51 -23.09
CA ILE A 155 7.09 2.98 -22.97
C ILE A 155 6.64 2.99 -21.50
N ALA A 156 6.84 1.90 -20.76
CA ALA A 156 6.48 1.82 -19.35
C ALA A 156 7.22 2.87 -18.49
N THR A 157 8.50 3.11 -18.79
CA THR A 157 9.29 4.17 -18.14
C THR A 157 8.75 5.56 -18.49
N ALA A 158 8.37 5.79 -19.75
CA ALA A 158 7.77 7.05 -20.17
C ALA A 158 6.42 7.30 -19.50
N PHE A 159 5.58 6.26 -19.37
CA PHE A 159 4.32 6.34 -18.61
C PHE A 159 4.57 6.73 -17.16
N ALA A 160 5.56 6.12 -16.50
CA ALA A 160 5.91 6.47 -15.12
C ALA A 160 6.28 7.96 -15.01
N ILE A 161 7.08 8.48 -15.96
CA ILE A 161 7.44 9.90 -15.99
C ILE A 161 6.20 10.78 -16.24
N CYS A 162 5.31 10.42 -17.17
CA CYS A 162 4.09 11.18 -17.43
C CYS A 162 3.16 11.21 -16.20
N ILE A 163 2.90 10.05 -15.60
CA ILE A 163 2.09 9.91 -14.38
C ILE A 163 2.71 10.75 -13.25
N SER A 164 4.03 10.67 -13.05
CA SER A 164 4.70 11.41 -11.96
C SER A 164 4.52 12.94 -12.01
N LYS A 165 4.26 13.52 -13.19
CA LYS A 165 4.07 14.96 -13.35
C LYS A 165 2.67 15.43 -12.94
N VAL A 166 1.72 14.50 -12.85
CA VAL A 166 0.31 14.81 -12.56
C VAL A 166 -0.12 14.27 -11.20
N LEU A 167 0.80 13.71 -10.41
CA LEU A 167 0.50 13.25 -9.06
C LEU A 167 0.30 14.43 -8.11
N SER A 168 -0.66 14.27 -7.20
CA SER A 168 -0.96 15.20 -6.14
C SER A 168 -1.33 14.48 -4.85
N VAL A 169 -0.97 15.05 -3.71
CA VAL A 169 -1.29 14.48 -2.39
C VAL A 169 -2.77 14.71 -2.08
N SER A 170 -3.48 13.63 -1.72
CA SER A 170 -4.85 13.72 -1.21
C SER A 170 -4.89 14.41 0.15
N SER A 171 -5.69 15.46 0.28
CA SER A 171 -5.98 16.08 1.58
C SER A 171 -6.88 15.20 2.45
N ASN A 172 -7.72 14.37 1.82
CA ASN A 172 -8.80 13.62 2.47
C ASN A 172 -8.42 12.14 2.72
N ASP A 173 -7.29 11.90 3.39
CA ASP A 173 -7.00 10.56 3.99
C ASP A 173 -7.79 10.35 5.30
N ALA A 174 -8.91 11.06 5.49
CA ALA A 174 -9.80 10.76 6.61
C ALA A 174 -10.22 9.30 6.45
N PRO A 175 -10.01 8.43 7.47
CA PRO A 175 -10.46 7.06 7.40
C PRO A 175 -11.94 7.13 7.07
N SER A 176 -12.35 6.57 5.94
CA SER A 176 -13.76 6.44 5.59
C SER A 176 -14.40 5.75 6.79
N THR A 177 -15.12 6.50 7.62
CA THR A 177 -15.69 6.06 8.88
C THR A 177 -16.84 5.10 8.60
N ALA A 178 -16.51 3.95 8.03
CA ALA A 178 -17.34 2.79 7.97
C ALA A 178 -17.06 1.99 9.25
N SER A 179 -17.95 2.15 10.22
CA SER A 179 -18.26 1.10 11.22
C SER A 179 -17.19 0.72 12.24
N ALA A 180 -17.02 1.51 13.31
CA ALA A 180 -16.46 1.00 14.57
C ALA A 180 -16.91 1.73 15.85
N ALA A 181 -17.97 2.54 15.80
CA ALA A 181 -18.63 3.07 17.00
C ALA A 181 -20.05 2.50 17.07
N VAL A 182 -20.15 1.24 17.50
CA VAL A 182 -21.38 0.77 18.16
C VAL A 182 -21.45 1.52 19.50
N SER A 183 -21.98 2.74 19.45
CA SER A 183 -22.50 3.39 20.65
C SER A 183 -23.86 2.75 20.96
N PRO A 184 -24.11 2.32 22.21
CA PRO A 184 -25.40 1.77 22.58
C PRO A 184 -26.46 2.87 22.56
N LEU A 185 -27.54 2.58 21.82
CA LEU A 185 -28.86 3.17 21.80
C LEU A 185 -29.16 4.21 22.91
N SER A 186 -29.39 5.45 22.48
CA SER A 186 -30.31 6.35 23.17
C SER A 186 -31.42 6.72 22.19
N ASP A 187 -32.57 6.08 22.36
CA ASP A 187 -33.82 6.41 21.68
C ASP A 187 -34.31 7.79 22.15
N THR A 188 -34.11 8.81 21.33
CA THR A 188 -34.86 10.05 21.43
C THR A 188 -35.34 10.45 20.04
N VAL A 189 -36.64 10.25 19.84
CA VAL A 189 -37.45 10.77 18.73
C VAL A 189 -37.30 12.29 18.70
N SER A 190 -36.83 12.85 17.60
CA SER A 190 -36.94 14.28 17.31
C SER A 190 -37.33 14.49 15.85
N GLU A 191 -38.33 15.35 15.70
CA GLU A 191 -39.11 15.65 14.51
C GLU A 191 -38.33 16.45 13.45
N GLY A 192 -38.93 16.50 12.26
CA GLY A 192 -38.34 16.94 11.00
C GLY A 192 -37.73 18.34 11.04
N VAL A 193 -36.47 18.41 10.61
CA VAL A 193 -35.78 19.63 10.21
C VAL A 193 -35.56 19.54 8.71
N ASP A 194 -36.16 20.47 7.97
CA ASP A 194 -35.92 20.66 6.55
C ASP A 194 -34.42 20.91 6.32
N ILE A 195 -33.74 19.93 5.71
CA ILE A 195 -32.34 20.04 5.31
C ILE A 195 -32.31 20.96 4.08
N GLU A 196 -32.12 22.26 4.32
CA GLU A 196 -31.81 23.21 3.26
C GLU A 196 -30.56 22.74 2.51
N ASP A 197 -30.74 22.70 1.19
CA ASP A 197 -29.80 22.36 0.13
C ASP A 197 -28.51 23.19 0.29
N ARG A 198 -27.57 22.72 1.13
CA ARG A 198 -26.21 23.25 1.22
C ARG A 198 -25.54 22.93 -0.10
N SER A 199 -25.68 23.85 -1.05
CA SER A 199 -24.90 23.88 -2.29
C SER A 199 -23.44 23.65 -1.88
N VAL A 200 -22.95 22.44 -2.18
CA VAL A 200 -21.57 22.03 -1.97
C VAL A 200 -20.73 23.06 -2.72
N ARG A 201 -20.21 24.05 -1.99
CA ARG A 201 -19.16 24.90 -2.53
C ARG A 201 -18.04 23.91 -2.81
N ASP A 202 -17.77 23.67 -4.08
CA ASP A 202 -16.53 23.05 -4.56
C ASP A 202 -15.39 23.96 -4.10
N GLU A 203 -15.06 23.90 -2.81
CA GLU A 203 -13.86 24.51 -2.27
C GLU A 203 -12.71 23.78 -2.94
N ALA A 204 -12.08 24.47 -3.88
CA ALA A 204 -10.87 24.07 -4.54
C ALA A 204 -9.76 23.93 -3.49
N CYS A 205 -9.78 22.84 -2.74
CA CYS A 205 -8.68 22.45 -1.87
C CYS A 205 -7.44 22.39 -2.75
N SER A 206 -6.46 23.24 -2.44
CA SER A 206 -5.21 23.32 -3.19
C SER A 206 -4.49 21.98 -3.10
N LEU A 207 -4.58 21.19 -4.18
CA LEU A 207 -3.89 19.91 -4.29
C LEU A 207 -2.38 20.16 -4.31
N LEU A 208 -1.65 19.57 -3.36
CA LEU A 208 -0.21 19.70 -3.31
C LEU A 208 0.43 18.80 -4.38
N PRO A 209 1.22 19.36 -5.33
CA PRO A 209 1.88 18.55 -6.33
C PRO A 209 2.88 17.59 -5.67
N TYR A 210 2.89 16.34 -6.13
CA TYR A 210 3.78 15.31 -5.63
C TYR A 210 4.89 15.05 -6.65
N GLU A 211 6.10 15.51 -6.36
CA GLU A 211 7.23 15.42 -7.28
C GLU A 211 8.04 14.13 -7.09
N VAL A 212 8.18 13.35 -8.17
CA VAL A 212 9.07 12.18 -8.21
C VAL A 212 10.27 12.49 -9.10
N SER A 213 11.48 12.33 -8.57
CA SER A 213 12.71 12.56 -9.32
C SER A 213 12.80 11.62 -10.53
N LYS A 214 12.99 12.19 -11.73
CA LYS A 214 13.20 11.41 -12.96
C LYS A 214 14.37 10.42 -12.84
N THR A 215 15.44 10.81 -12.14
CA THR A 215 16.60 9.94 -11.93
C THR A 215 16.20 8.67 -11.17
N ARG A 216 15.37 8.80 -10.13
CA ARG A 216 14.85 7.67 -9.35
C ARG A 216 13.94 6.76 -10.18
N ILE A 217 13.12 7.34 -11.07
CA ILE A 217 12.30 6.58 -12.03
C ILE A 217 13.20 5.75 -12.96
N TYR A 218 14.28 6.33 -13.49
CA TYR A 218 15.24 5.59 -14.33
C TYR A 218 15.98 4.49 -13.57
N GLU A 219 16.39 4.73 -12.33
CA GLU A 219 17.03 3.70 -11.48
C GLU A 219 16.07 2.53 -11.21
N ALA A 220 14.82 2.83 -10.83
CA ALA A 220 13.80 1.83 -10.60
C ALA A 220 13.45 1.05 -11.87
N ALA A 221 13.33 1.72 -13.02
CA ALA A 221 13.11 1.06 -14.30
C ALA A 221 14.29 0.16 -14.68
N THR A 222 15.53 0.62 -14.48
CA THR A 222 16.74 -0.18 -14.74
C THR A 222 16.74 -1.44 -13.87
N LEU A 223 16.39 -1.32 -12.59
CA LEU A 223 16.25 -2.49 -11.72
C LEU A 223 15.18 -3.45 -12.26
N LEU A 224 13.96 -2.97 -12.50
CA LEU A 224 12.83 -3.81 -12.90
C LEU A 224 13.00 -4.45 -14.27
N PHE A 225 13.76 -3.84 -15.18
CA PHE A 225 14.05 -4.39 -16.51
C PHE A 225 15.43 -5.11 -16.59
N GLY A 226 16.21 -5.09 -15.51
CA GLY A 226 17.47 -5.81 -15.39
C GLY A 226 18.54 -5.27 -16.34
N ASP A 227 19.12 -6.15 -17.15
CA ASP A 227 20.25 -5.82 -18.04
C ASP A 227 19.87 -4.99 -19.27
N LEU A 228 18.58 -4.64 -19.45
CA LEU A 228 18.13 -3.85 -20.58
C LEU A 228 18.64 -2.41 -20.51
N LYS A 229 19.37 -1.99 -21.54
CA LYS A 229 19.88 -0.62 -21.67
C LYS A 229 18.76 0.36 -22.05
N LEU A 230 18.22 1.06 -21.07
CA LEU A 230 17.22 2.11 -21.30
C LEU A 230 17.86 3.38 -21.87
N MET A 231 17.51 3.74 -23.10
CA MET A 231 18.01 4.94 -23.76
C MET A 231 17.16 6.16 -23.38
N ARG A 232 17.71 7.07 -22.56
CA ARG A 232 17.00 8.28 -22.08
C ARG A 232 16.34 9.08 -23.20
N LYS A 233 17.06 9.34 -24.30
CA LYS A 233 16.53 10.07 -25.46
C LYS A 233 15.24 9.45 -26.02
N LYS A 234 15.15 8.12 -26.04
CA LYS A 234 13.99 7.41 -26.56
C LYS A 234 12.82 7.41 -25.58
N VAL A 235 13.11 7.28 -24.29
CA VAL A 235 12.10 7.49 -23.23
C VAL A 235 11.54 8.91 -23.30
N ASP A 236 12.38 9.93 -23.45
CA ASP A 236 11.96 11.32 -23.55
C ASP A 236 11.08 11.57 -24.80
N GLN A 237 11.37 10.92 -25.93
CA GLN A 237 10.49 10.96 -27.12
C GLN A 237 9.09 10.42 -26.81
N TYR A 238 9.00 9.31 -26.08
CA TYR A 238 7.72 8.77 -25.63
C TYR A 238 7.03 9.65 -24.59
N VAL A 239 7.77 10.28 -23.68
CA VAL A 239 7.21 11.24 -22.72
C VAL A 239 6.53 12.40 -23.45
N VAL A 240 7.19 12.98 -24.46
CA VAL A 240 6.60 14.05 -25.28
C VAL A 240 5.37 13.54 -26.04
N LYS A 241 5.43 12.32 -26.59
CA LYS A 241 4.30 11.72 -27.32
C LYS A 241 3.08 11.45 -26.45
N TYR A 242 3.28 11.17 -25.16
CA TYR A 242 2.23 10.69 -24.25
C TYR A 242 1.79 11.69 -23.19
N SER A 243 2.46 12.84 -23.04
CA SER A 243 2.13 13.80 -21.97
C SER A 243 0.79 14.52 -22.16
N GLU A 244 0.23 14.53 -23.36
CA GLU A 244 -0.96 15.32 -23.71
C GLU A 244 -2.22 14.48 -23.95
N ARG A 245 -2.17 13.17 -23.66
CA ARG A 245 -3.25 12.25 -24.03
C ARG A 245 -3.64 11.31 -22.89
N PRO A 246 -4.93 10.99 -22.74
CA PRO A 246 -5.37 9.90 -21.89
C PRO A 246 -4.66 8.59 -22.24
N VAL A 247 -4.31 7.81 -21.22
CA VAL A 247 -3.59 6.54 -21.42
C VAL A 247 -4.43 5.55 -22.24
N SER A 248 -5.77 5.62 -22.11
CA SER A 248 -6.74 4.82 -22.86
C SER A 248 -6.77 5.10 -24.37
N GLU A 249 -6.21 6.22 -24.84
CA GLU A 249 -6.26 6.67 -26.24
C GLU A 249 -4.88 6.66 -26.92
N LEU A 250 -3.87 6.08 -26.27
CA LEU A 250 -2.51 6.12 -26.81
C LEU A 250 -2.37 5.28 -28.08
N PRO A 251 -1.85 5.89 -29.18
CA PRO A 251 -1.66 5.17 -30.43
C PRO A 251 -0.54 4.14 -30.29
N ILE A 252 -0.69 3.01 -30.98
CA ILE A 252 0.36 1.99 -31.10
C ILE A 252 1.63 2.61 -31.69
N PRO A 253 2.81 2.43 -31.06
CA PRO A 253 4.07 2.85 -31.68
C PRO A 253 4.31 2.10 -32.98
N GLU A 254 4.78 2.79 -34.02
CA GLU A 254 5.05 2.20 -35.34
C GLU A 254 5.98 0.97 -35.24
N VAL A 255 6.97 1.03 -34.35
CA VAL A 255 7.91 -0.08 -34.10
C VAL A 255 7.17 -1.32 -33.57
N ILE A 256 6.25 -1.14 -32.61
CA ILE A 256 5.44 -2.24 -32.07
C ILE A 256 4.45 -2.74 -33.12
N SER A 257 3.83 -1.83 -33.88
CA SER A 257 2.88 -2.18 -34.95
C SER A 257 3.54 -3.03 -36.03
N ALA A 258 4.72 -2.63 -36.52
CA ALA A 258 5.49 -3.37 -37.51
C ALA A 258 5.92 -4.75 -36.99
N MET A 259 6.24 -4.87 -35.70
CA MET A 259 6.59 -6.15 -35.10
C MET A 259 5.37 -7.07 -34.98
N ILE A 260 4.23 -6.57 -34.51
CA ILE A 260 2.99 -7.35 -34.35
C ILE A 260 2.44 -7.81 -35.71
N GLN A 261 2.58 -7.01 -36.77
CA GLN A 261 2.17 -7.42 -38.13
C GLN A 261 2.93 -8.64 -38.65
N GLY A 262 4.14 -8.90 -38.16
CA GLY A 262 4.92 -10.09 -38.52
C GLY A 262 4.59 -11.34 -37.71
N TRP A 263 3.64 -11.26 -36.76
CA TRP A 263 3.33 -12.38 -35.88
C TRP A 263 2.42 -13.39 -36.60
N PRO A 264 2.75 -14.70 -36.61
CA PRO A 264 1.83 -15.71 -37.09
C PRO A 264 0.55 -15.57 -36.27
N GLU A 265 -0.60 -15.52 -36.94
CA GLU A 265 -1.89 -15.56 -36.28
C GLU A 265 -1.89 -16.78 -35.33
N ARG A 266 -1.90 -16.53 -34.01
CA ARG A 266 -1.87 -17.62 -33.01
C ARG A 266 -2.99 -18.57 -33.38
N GLY A 267 -2.61 -19.79 -33.78
CA GLY A 267 -3.45 -20.77 -34.46
C GLY A 267 -4.95 -20.58 -34.23
N ALA A 268 -5.63 -20.10 -35.27
CA ALA A 268 -7.08 -20.04 -35.33
C ALA A 268 -7.69 -21.43 -35.08
N ARG A 269 -7.96 -21.76 -33.82
CA ARG A 269 -8.93 -22.81 -33.45
C ARG A 269 -10.35 -22.25 -33.33
N MET A 270 -10.54 -20.96 -33.60
CA MET A 270 -11.86 -20.34 -33.77
C MET A 270 -11.82 -19.39 -34.97
N PRO A 271 -12.49 -19.73 -36.09
CA PRO A 271 -12.60 -18.85 -37.24
C PRO A 271 -13.61 -17.74 -36.93
N SER A 272 -13.11 -16.61 -36.44
CA SER A 272 -13.84 -15.34 -36.42
C SER A 272 -12.96 -14.32 -37.14
N GLU A 273 -13.21 -14.15 -38.43
CA GLU A 273 -12.36 -13.50 -39.44
C GLU A 273 -12.25 -11.96 -39.32
N ALA A 274 -12.40 -11.36 -38.13
CA ALA A 274 -12.45 -9.89 -38.03
C ALA A 274 -11.57 -9.23 -36.93
N ALA A 275 -10.78 -9.96 -36.15
CA ALA A 275 -10.12 -9.40 -34.94
C ALA A 275 -8.59 -9.60 -34.84
N GLY A 276 -7.88 -9.85 -35.96
CA GLY A 276 -6.53 -10.44 -35.96
C GLY A 276 -5.33 -9.60 -35.47
N SER A 277 -5.40 -8.28 -35.32
CA SER A 277 -4.22 -7.47 -34.90
C SER A 277 -4.52 -6.32 -33.93
N ALA A 278 -5.78 -5.95 -33.76
CA ALA A 278 -6.18 -4.85 -32.87
C ALA A 278 -6.19 -5.24 -31.38
N THR A 279 -6.07 -6.53 -31.04
CA THR A 279 -6.30 -7.06 -29.69
C THR A 279 -5.05 -7.06 -28.80
N GLU A 280 -3.84 -7.12 -29.37
CA GLU A 280 -2.61 -7.27 -28.57
C GLU A 280 -2.11 -5.93 -27.97
N TRP A 281 -2.27 -4.80 -28.67
CA TRP A 281 -1.82 -3.50 -28.14
C TRP A 281 -2.51 -3.08 -26.83
N PRO A 282 -3.85 -3.20 -26.69
CA PRO A 282 -4.52 -2.93 -25.41
C PRO A 282 -3.90 -3.71 -24.24
N ARG A 283 -3.52 -4.97 -24.46
CA ARG A 283 -2.87 -5.82 -23.46
C ARG A 283 -1.47 -5.34 -23.11
N PHE A 284 -0.61 -5.07 -24.11
CA PHE A 284 0.73 -4.52 -23.87
C PHE A 284 0.70 -3.17 -23.16
N ARG A 285 -0.25 -2.32 -23.55
CA ARG A 285 -0.47 -1.03 -22.90
C ARG A 285 -0.88 -1.20 -21.45
N GLN A 286 -1.83 -2.09 -21.14
CA GLN A 286 -2.26 -2.37 -19.78
C GLN A 286 -1.09 -2.88 -18.91
N ILE A 287 -0.27 -3.79 -19.44
CA ILE A 287 0.94 -4.27 -18.73
C ILE A 287 1.93 -3.12 -18.52
N ALA A 288 2.17 -2.29 -19.53
CA ALA A 288 3.06 -1.13 -19.41
C ALA A 288 2.56 -0.13 -18.35
N MET A 289 1.25 0.05 -18.22
CA MET A 289 0.65 0.87 -17.15
C MET A 289 0.91 0.26 -15.77
N GLN A 290 0.64 -1.04 -15.60
CA GLN A 290 0.89 -1.75 -14.33
C GLN A 290 2.37 -1.66 -13.94
N LEU A 291 3.28 -1.88 -14.90
CA LEU A 291 4.71 -1.75 -14.68
C LEU A 291 5.12 -0.30 -14.41
N SER A 292 4.47 0.70 -15.00
CA SER A 292 4.75 2.11 -14.71
C SER A 292 4.43 2.48 -13.26
N THR A 293 3.32 1.98 -12.73
CA THR A 293 2.97 2.14 -11.31
C THR A 293 3.97 1.42 -10.41
N LEU A 294 4.43 0.23 -10.81
CA LEU A 294 5.47 -0.49 -10.09
C LEU A 294 6.82 0.24 -10.12
N ILE A 295 7.21 0.84 -11.25
CA ILE A 295 8.41 1.68 -11.37
C ILE A 295 8.31 2.86 -10.41
N LEU A 296 7.16 3.53 -10.34
CA LEU A 296 6.93 4.63 -9.40
C LEU A 296 7.02 4.17 -7.94
N ALA A 297 6.44 3.03 -7.60
CA ALA A 297 6.56 2.49 -6.25
C ALA A 297 8.02 2.16 -5.88
N PHE A 298 8.78 1.54 -6.81
CA PHE A 298 10.20 1.27 -6.60
C PHE A 298 11.06 2.54 -6.55
N ALA A 299 10.68 3.62 -7.24
CA ALA A 299 11.36 4.92 -7.12
C ALA A 299 11.36 5.47 -5.68
N HIS A 300 10.40 5.02 -4.85
CA HIS A 300 10.27 5.35 -3.43
C HIS A 300 10.92 4.33 -2.48
N VAL A 301 11.66 3.36 -3.00
CA VAL A 301 12.43 2.41 -2.16
C VAL A 301 13.77 3.01 -1.78
N THR A 302 14.01 3.20 -0.48
CA THR A 302 15.23 3.84 0.05
C THR A 302 16.52 3.22 -0.50
N ASP A 303 16.61 1.89 -0.54
CA ASP A 303 17.73 1.14 -1.12
C ASP A 303 17.21 0.17 -2.20
N LEU A 304 17.25 0.63 -3.46
CA LEU A 304 16.85 -0.15 -4.63
C LEU A 304 17.68 -1.42 -4.80
N HIS A 305 18.98 -1.37 -4.47
CA HIS A 305 19.86 -2.51 -4.66
C HIS A 305 19.53 -3.62 -3.65
N ALA A 306 19.28 -3.27 -2.39
CA ALA A 306 18.81 -4.22 -1.37
C ALA A 306 17.49 -4.90 -1.76
N ALA A 307 16.60 -4.18 -2.47
CA ALA A 307 15.31 -4.70 -2.92
C ALA A 307 15.36 -5.58 -4.17
N SER A 308 16.52 -5.69 -4.85
CA SER A 308 16.66 -6.43 -6.11
C SER A 308 16.19 -7.89 -6.06
N GLY A 309 16.34 -8.54 -4.91
CA GLY A 309 15.95 -9.92 -4.68
C GLY A 309 14.52 -10.12 -4.17
N LEU A 310 13.74 -9.04 -4.00
CA LEU A 310 12.37 -9.13 -3.46
C LEU A 310 11.49 -9.99 -4.39
N PRO A 311 10.86 -11.07 -3.91
CA PRO A 311 9.99 -11.90 -4.74
C PRO A 311 8.64 -11.24 -5.01
N LEU A 312 8.32 -11.01 -6.28
CA LEU A 312 7.05 -10.43 -6.75
C LEU A 312 6.23 -11.45 -7.55
N CYS A 313 4.91 -11.46 -7.38
CA CYS A 313 3.96 -12.27 -8.18
C CYS A 313 4.12 -11.98 -9.66
N GLN A 314 4.13 -13.00 -10.52
CA GLN A 314 4.11 -12.83 -11.98
C GLN A 314 2.78 -12.33 -12.57
N PHE A 315 1.85 -11.88 -11.72
CA PHE A 315 0.51 -11.48 -12.07
C PHE A 315 0.34 -9.96 -11.87
N PRO A 316 0.82 -9.12 -12.81
CA PRO A 316 0.75 -7.66 -12.66
C PRO A 316 -0.70 -7.14 -12.62
N HIS A 317 -1.67 -7.95 -13.08
CA HIS A 317 -3.10 -7.62 -12.98
C HIS A 317 -3.60 -7.46 -11.55
N LEU A 318 -2.91 -8.01 -10.55
CA LEU A 318 -3.18 -7.76 -9.13
C LEU A 318 -3.20 -6.25 -8.81
N LEU A 319 -2.36 -5.47 -9.49
CA LEU A 319 -2.30 -4.02 -9.32
C LEU A 319 -3.55 -3.28 -9.81
N SER A 320 -4.43 -3.94 -10.58
CA SER A 320 -5.67 -3.34 -11.07
C SER A 320 -6.68 -3.07 -9.94
N GLY A 321 -6.47 -3.69 -8.78
CA GLY A 321 -7.23 -3.41 -7.57
C GLY A 321 -6.82 -2.11 -6.86
N THR A 322 -5.63 -1.58 -7.13
CA THR A 322 -5.12 -0.36 -6.47
C THR A 322 -5.89 0.88 -6.89
N ASP A 323 -6.07 1.82 -5.95
CA ASP A 323 -6.77 3.07 -6.22
C ASP A 323 -6.07 3.90 -7.29
N LEU A 324 -4.74 3.91 -7.31
CA LEU A 324 -3.96 4.63 -8.31
C LEU A 324 -4.19 4.08 -9.73
N LEU A 325 -4.18 2.75 -9.92
CA LEU A 325 -4.39 2.21 -11.27
C LEU A 325 -5.84 2.41 -11.75
N LYS A 326 -6.82 2.36 -10.85
CA LYS A 326 -8.21 2.72 -11.16
C LYS A 326 -8.30 4.17 -11.64
N GLN A 327 -7.67 5.10 -10.91
CA GLN A 327 -7.64 6.51 -11.29
C GLN A 327 -6.94 6.72 -12.64
N ILE A 328 -5.79 6.07 -12.89
CA ILE A 328 -5.08 6.17 -14.17
C ILE A 328 -5.93 5.63 -15.32
N ALA A 329 -6.65 4.52 -15.11
CA ALA A 329 -7.50 3.91 -16.13
C ALA A 329 -8.67 4.82 -16.56
N THR A 330 -9.18 5.64 -15.64
CA THR A 330 -10.26 6.61 -15.89
C THR A 330 -9.75 8.04 -16.10
N TRP A 331 -8.43 8.24 -16.19
CA TRP A 331 -7.84 9.56 -16.22
C TRP A 331 -8.09 10.26 -17.56
N ASP A 332 -8.64 11.47 -17.50
CA ASP A 332 -8.98 12.30 -18.66
C ASP A 332 -7.80 13.09 -19.25
N GLY A 333 -6.61 12.97 -18.66
CA GLY A 333 -5.42 13.71 -19.09
C GLY A 333 -5.31 15.13 -18.52
N SER A 334 -6.32 15.63 -17.80
CA SER A 334 -6.42 17.03 -17.37
C SER A 334 -6.32 17.21 -15.86
N LYS A 335 -7.00 16.35 -15.08
CA LYS A 335 -7.05 16.49 -13.61
C LYS A 335 -5.82 15.86 -12.95
N PRO A 336 -5.26 16.43 -11.86
CA PRO A 336 -4.24 15.75 -11.08
C PRO A 336 -4.76 14.40 -10.54
N LEU A 337 -3.88 13.40 -10.53
CA LEU A 337 -4.12 12.10 -9.90
C LEU A 337 -3.87 12.23 -8.41
N GLN A 338 -4.85 11.85 -7.59
CA GLN A 338 -4.73 11.97 -6.14
C GLN A 338 -4.16 10.68 -5.55
N ILE A 339 -3.10 10.81 -4.76
CA ILE A 339 -2.46 9.67 -4.10
C ILE A 339 -2.57 9.76 -2.58
N LYS A 340 -2.84 8.60 -1.99
CA LYS A 340 -2.85 8.37 -0.55
C LYS A 340 -1.43 8.12 -0.03
N SER A 341 -1.25 8.29 1.27
CA SER A 341 0.03 8.07 1.97
C SER A 341 0.62 6.66 1.86
N ASP A 342 -0.21 5.64 1.63
CA ASP A 342 0.16 4.22 1.57
C ASP A 342 0.28 3.66 0.15
N VAL A 343 0.06 4.46 -0.89
CA VAL A 343 -0.05 3.99 -2.28
C VAL A 343 1.15 3.16 -2.76
N TRP A 344 2.38 3.57 -2.42
CA TRP A 344 3.59 2.85 -2.86
C TRP A 344 3.81 1.58 -2.05
N PHE A 345 3.44 1.61 -0.78
CA PHE A 345 3.47 0.45 0.11
C PHE A 345 2.48 -0.61 -0.37
N GLU A 346 1.23 -0.21 -0.67
CA GLU A 346 0.17 -1.07 -1.22
C GLU A 346 0.63 -1.77 -2.50
N VAL A 347 1.15 -1.03 -3.50
CA VAL A 347 1.56 -1.58 -4.80
C VAL A 347 2.60 -2.69 -4.65
N ILE A 348 3.64 -2.48 -3.83
CA ILE A 348 4.71 -3.48 -3.67
C ILE A 348 4.21 -4.66 -2.83
N VAL A 349 3.45 -4.38 -1.77
CA VAL A 349 2.90 -5.43 -0.91
C VAL A 349 1.97 -6.34 -1.71
N GLN A 350 1.03 -5.81 -2.50
CA GLN A 350 0.07 -6.62 -3.27
C GLN A 350 0.78 -7.65 -4.16
N LEU A 351 1.85 -7.28 -4.84
CA LEU A 351 2.64 -8.24 -5.62
C LEU A 351 3.44 -9.21 -4.76
N THR A 352 3.87 -8.78 -3.56
CA THR A 352 4.63 -9.63 -2.64
C THR A 352 3.74 -10.68 -1.98
N ILE A 353 2.53 -10.34 -1.56
CA ILE A 353 1.58 -11.24 -0.88
C ILE A 353 0.71 -12.04 -1.87
N GLY A 354 0.44 -11.49 -3.06
CA GLY A 354 -0.36 -12.15 -4.10
C GLY A 354 -1.87 -11.99 -3.91
N HIS A 355 -2.62 -13.08 -4.08
CA HIS A 355 -4.09 -13.08 -4.00
C HIS A 355 -4.66 -13.04 -2.58
N THR A 356 -3.84 -12.74 -1.57
CA THR A 356 -4.29 -12.60 -0.18
C THR A 356 -4.94 -11.23 0.02
N THR A 357 -6.27 -11.19 -0.08
CA THR A 357 -7.06 -9.94 -0.20
C THR A 357 -7.38 -9.24 1.12
N GLU A 358 -7.08 -9.83 2.27
CA GLU A 358 -7.52 -9.31 3.58
C GLU A 358 -6.40 -8.60 4.34
N THR A 359 -5.79 -7.59 3.71
CA THR A 359 -4.82 -6.72 4.39
C THR A 359 -5.35 -5.30 4.42
N SER A 360 -5.65 -4.79 5.61
CA SER A 360 -5.89 -3.35 5.80
C SER A 360 -4.57 -2.61 5.80
N PHE A 361 -4.38 -1.73 4.82
CA PHE A 361 -3.19 -0.88 4.71
C PHE A 361 -3.26 0.34 5.64
N GLU A 362 -4.45 0.69 6.12
CA GLU A 362 -4.70 1.92 6.89
C GLU A 362 -3.95 1.97 8.22
N THR A 363 -3.66 0.83 8.83
CA THR A 363 -2.94 0.75 10.11
C THR A 363 -1.63 -0.03 9.99
N THR A 364 -1.34 -0.59 8.83
CA THR A 364 -0.17 -1.45 8.65
C THR A 364 1.06 -0.61 8.35
N SER A 365 2.14 -0.83 9.11
CA SER A 365 3.42 -0.14 8.95
C SER A 365 4.54 -1.05 8.45
N LEU A 366 4.38 -2.38 8.59
CA LEU A 366 5.30 -3.38 8.05
C LEU A 366 4.54 -4.63 7.62
N ILE A 367 4.91 -5.19 6.46
CA ILE A 367 4.49 -6.52 6.03
C ILE A 367 5.71 -7.36 5.67
N SER A 368 5.72 -8.60 6.15
CA SER A 368 6.76 -9.58 5.92
C SER A 368 6.20 -10.82 5.22
N ALA A 369 6.75 -11.11 4.05
CA ALA A 369 6.38 -12.25 3.24
C ALA A 369 7.64 -12.89 2.65
N ARG A 370 7.70 -14.23 2.71
CA ARG A 370 8.80 -15.03 2.12
C ARG A 370 10.20 -14.61 2.57
N GLY A 371 10.34 -14.22 3.84
CA GLY A 371 11.63 -13.79 4.40
C GLY A 371 12.07 -12.39 3.97
N TRP A 372 11.16 -11.57 3.48
CA TRP A 372 11.38 -10.16 3.16
C TRP A 372 10.37 -9.30 3.89
N SER A 373 10.84 -8.19 4.47
CA SER A 373 10.02 -7.17 5.13
C SER A 373 10.01 -5.89 4.29
N ILE A 374 8.81 -5.38 4.05
CA ILE A 374 8.53 -4.07 3.45
C ILE A 374 7.95 -3.22 4.57
N PHE A 375 8.48 -2.02 4.81
CA PHE A 375 8.02 -1.16 5.90
C PHE A 375 8.19 0.32 5.58
N LEU A 376 7.37 1.14 6.22
CA LEU A 376 7.43 2.60 6.13
C LEU A 376 8.75 3.10 6.71
N ASN A 377 9.37 4.12 6.11
CA ASN A 377 10.67 4.63 6.59
C ASN A 377 10.59 5.39 7.93
N THR A 378 9.39 5.55 8.49
CA THR A 378 9.13 6.08 9.84
C THR A 378 9.45 5.08 10.95
N PHE A 379 9.79 3.83 10.61
CA PHE A 379 10.17 2.82 11.58
C PHE A 379 11.48 3.19 12.30
N GLY A 380 11.43 3.29 13.63
CA GLY A 380 12.54 3.73 14.48
C GLY A 380 12.31 5.09 15.13
N ASP A 381 13.40 5.74 15.54
CA ASP A 381 13.42 7.02 16.28
C ASP A 381 14.07 8.16 15.47
N ALA A 382 14.11 8.02 14.15
CA ALA A 382 14.71 9.02 13.27
C ALA A 382 13.95 10.35 13.33
N ASP A 383 14.70 11.45 13.28
CA ASP A 383 14.17 12.81 13.16
C ASP A 383 13.41 12.94 11.83
N PRO A 384 12.17 13.46 11.84
CA PRO A 384 11.33 13.53 10.64
C PRO A 384 11.99 14.36 9.52
N SER A 385 12.91 15.27 9.85
CA SER A 385 13.65 16.04 8.84
C SER A 385 14.65 15.23 8.01
N TYR A 386 14.94 13.98 8.41
CA TYR A 386 15.79 13.04 7.67
C TYR A 386 15.00 11.99 6.89
N ILE A 387 13.68 12.04 7.00
CA ILE A 387 12.81 11.03 6.45
C ILE A 387 12.14 11.65 5.24
N ASP A 388 12.35 11.02 4.08
CA ASP A 388 11.69 11.46 2.86
C ASP A 388 10.24 10.94 2.86
N PRO A 389 9.23 11.82 2.78
CA PRO A 389 7.83 11.39 2.78
C PRO A 389 7.55 10.44 1.61
N GLY A 390 6.76 9.40 1.86
CA GLY A 390 6.40 8.40 0.84
C GLY A 390 7.45 7.32 0.58
N PHE A 391 8.65 7.43 1.15
CA PHE A 391 9.68 6.42 0.98
C PHE A 391 9.45 5.23 1.91
N LEU A 392 9.81 4.07 1.41
CA LEU A 392 9.71 2.79 2.11
C LEU A 392 11.06 2.06 2.09
N ALA A 393 11.21 1.12 3.01
CA ALA A 393 12.39 0.29 3.13
C ALA A 393 12.02 -1.18 2.86
N ILE A 394 12.92 -1.88 2.18
CA ILE A 394 12.79 -3.29 1.85
C ILE A 394 14.05 -4.00 2.33
N LYS A 395 13.89 -5.01 3.18
CA LYS A 395 15.02 -5.78 3.72
C LYS A 395 14.68 -7.26 3.81
N LYS A 396 15.70 -8.12 3.70
CA LYS A 396 15.57 -9.53 4.07
C LYS A 396 15.38 -9.65 5.58
N GLY A 397 14.47 -10.51 6.00
CA GLY A 397 14.12 -10.74 7.40
C GLY A 397 12.62 -10.73 7.63
N VAL A 398 12.24 -11.21 8.81
CA VAL A 398 10.87 -11.23 9.35
C VAL A 398 10.93 -10.51 10.70
N PRO A 399 9.94 -9.67 11.05
CA PRO A 399 9.93 -9.03 12.36
C PRO A 399 9.87 -10.12 13.45
N CYS A 400 10.76 -9.99 14.43
CA CYS A 400 10.92 -10.93 15.52
C CYS A 400 11.03 -10.16 16.85
N ARG A 401 10.36 -10.66 17.88
CA ARG A 401 10.52 -10.18 19.26
C ARG A 401 10.43 -11.37 20.20
N ASN A 402 11.39 -11.50 21.12
CA ASN A 402 11.42 -12.58 22.11
C ASN A 402 11.28 -13.99 21.51
N GLY A 403 11.84 -14.22 20.31
CA GLY A 403 11.74 -15.50 19.59
C GLY A 403 10.42 -15.72 18.85
N VAL A 404 9.45 -14.83 18.98
CA VAL A 404 8.18 -14.87 18.26
C VAL A 404 8.32 -14.13 16.93
N TRP A 405 7.92 -14.77 15.84
CA TRP A 405 7.92 -14.19 14.50
C TRP A 405 6.50 -13.85 14.07
N LYS A 406 6.34 -12.70 13.41
CA LYS A 406 5.03 -12.25 12.90
C LYS A 406 5.15 -11.80 11.45
N HIS A 407 4.02 -11.72 10.77
CA HIS A 407 3.99 -11.33 9.37
C HIS A 407 3.70 -9.85 9.17
N ARG A 408 3.16 -9.14 10.18
CA ARG A 408 2.92 -7.71 10.06
C ARG A 408 3.20 -6.96 11.35
N VAL A 409 3.40 -5.66 11.21
CA VAL A 409 3.35 -4.70 12.31
C VAL A 409 2.24 -3.71 11.98
N ILE A 410 1.29 -3.59 12.89
CA ILE A 410 0.18 -2.65 12.80
C ILE A 410 0.23 -1.65 13.95
N ASP A 411 -0.30 -0.48 13.70
CA ASP A 411 -0.44 0.57 14.71
C ASP A 411 -1.45 0.13 15.79
N GLY A 412 -1.11 0.42 17.04
CA GLY A 412 -1.98 0.20 18.18
C GLY A 412 -3.15 1.17 18.26
N PRO A 413 -4.10 0.97 19.19
CA PRO A 413 -5.21 1.88 19.37
C PRO A 413 -4.70 3.28 19.76
N ASN A 414 -5.02 4.26 18.92
CA ASN A 414 -4.69 5.65 19.16
C ASN A 414 -5.63 6.22 20.23
N GLN A 415 -5.07 6.76 21.31
CA GLN A 415 -5.84 7.56 22.27
C GLN A 415 -5.68 9.01 21.86
N VAL A 416 -6.69 9.51 21.13
CA VAL A 416 -6.59 10.75 20.34
C VAL A 416 -6.77 12.01 21.16
N ARG A 417 -7.21 11.97 22.42
CA ARG A 417 -7.49 13.23 23.15
C ARG A 417 -6.22 13.82 23.74
N ASP A 418 -5.62 14.74 23.01
CA ASP A 418 -4.56 15.60 23.52
C ASP A 418 -5.17 16.90 24.06
N HIS A 419 -5.24 17.04 25.38
CA HIS A 419 -5.76 18.24 26.04
C HIS A 419 -4.78 19.42 26.00
N LEU A 420 -3.61 19.25 25.38
CA LEU A 420 -2.66 20.34 25.20
C LEU A 420 -3.24 21.43 24.30
N ILE A 421 -3.09 22.67 24.77
CA ILE A 421 -3.43 23.87 24.01
C ILE A 421 -2.11 24.47 23.52
N TRP A 422 -2.12 24.95 22.28
CA TRP A 422 -1.00 25.66 21.71
C TRP A 422 -0.77 26.93 22.54
N LYS A 423 0.44 27.08 23.05
CA LYS A 423 0.81 28.22 23.89
C LYS A 423 1.60 29.23 23.06
N LEU A 424 1.15 30.47 23.02
CA LEU A 424 1.89 31.58 22.42
C LEU A 424 3.14 31.88 23.26
N GLU A 425 4.32 31.74 22.66
CA GLU A 425 5.60 32.02 23.31
C GLU A 425 6.17 33.37 22.89
N ALA A 426 5.88 33.83 21.67
CA ALA A 426 6.25 35.17 21.22
C ALA A 426 5.33 35.69 20.10
N SER A 427 5.04 36.99 20.16
CA SER A 427 4.27 37.77 19.20
C SER A 427 5.16 38.50 18.18
N PRO A 428 4.60 39.08 17.11
CA PRO A 428 5.40 39.85 16.15
C PRO A 428 6.15 41.00 16.83
N GLY A 429 7.42 41.18 16.49
CA GLY A 429 8.33 42.16 17.11
C GLY A 429 8.97 41.73 18.42
N GLU A 430 8.55 40.61 19.01
CA GLU A 430 9.19 40.04 20.19
C GLU A 430 10.38 39.15 19.81
N SER A 431 11.28 38.92 20.77
CA SER A 431 12.45 38.07 20.57
C SER A 431 12.25 36.69 21.18
N VAL A 432 12.48 35.65 20.39
CA VAL A 432 12.35 34.25 20.81
C VAL A 432 13.63 33.47 20.53
N ALA A 433 13.97 32.53 21.41
CA ALA A 433 15.08 31.60 21.19
C ALA A 433 14.62 30.46 20.27
N LEU A 434 15.38 30.18 19.22
CA LEU A 434 15.12 29.07 18.30
C LEU A 434 15.56 27.72 18.88
N SER A 435 14.98 27.35 20.02
CA SER A 435 15.16 26.09 20.73
C SER A 435 13.81 25.42 20.95
N CYS A 436 13.82 24.12 21.28
CA CYS A 436 12.61 23.45 21.71
C CYS A 436 12.05 24.11 22.98
N ALA A 437 10.80 24.57 22.95
CA ALA A 437 10.16 25.25 24.09
C ALA A 437 9.55 24.27 25.10
N ALA A 438 9.35 23.01 24.71
CA ALA A 438 8.79 21.96 25.56
C ALA A 438 9.75 20.76 25.62
N THR A 439 9.89 20.14 26.79
CA THR A 439 10.64 18.88 26.88
C THR A 439 9.72 17.75 26.43
N VAL A 440 10.02 17.12 25.29
CA VAL A 440 9.24 16.01 24.77
C VAL A 440 10.10 14.75 24.76
N THR A 441 9.56 13.66 25.31
CA THR A 441 10.25 12.38 25.43
C THR A 441 9.49 11.30 24.66
N CYS A 442 10.22 10.49 23.91
CA CYS A 442 9.69 9.29 23.26
C CYS A 442 9.98 8.09 24.16
N GLY A 443 8.94 7.49 24.73
CA GLY A 443 9.07 6.27 25.52
C GLY A 443 9.31 5.05 24.63
N THR A 444 9.81 3.97 25.24
CA THR A 444 9.95 2.68 24.55
C THR A 444 8.62 2.25 23.93
N PRO A 445 8.59 1.86 22.64
CA PRO A 445 7.37 1.39 22.00
C PRO A 445 6.74 0.23 22.77
N LEU A 446 5.44 0.34 23.05
CA LEU A 446 4.65 -0.75 23.59
C LEU A 446 4.29 -1.68 22.45
N VAL A 447 4.66 -2.95 22.58
CA VAL A 447 4.40 -3.95 21.55
C VAL A 447 3.56 -5.06 22.14
N GLY A 448 2.34 -5.20 21.64
CA GLY A 448 1.43 -6.32 21.88
C GLY A 448 1.55 -7.35 20.77
N GLU A 449 1.10 -8.57 21.05
CA GLU A 449 1.12 -9.69 20.11
C GLU A 449 -0.31 -10.13 19.81
N ARG A 450 -0.63 -10.29 18.53
CA ARG A 450 -1.84 -10.97 18.01
C ARG A 450 -1.40 -12.19 17.20
N GLU A 451 -2.34 -12.96 16.68
CA GLU A 451 -2.05 -14.20 15.93
C GLU A 451 -1.03 -13.99 14.81
N ASP A 452 -1.27 -13.06 13.90
CA ASP A 452 -0.44 -12.78 12.71
C ASP A 452 0.41 -11.50 12.82
N ASN A 453 0.13 -10.65 13.82
CA ASN A 453 0.62 -9.27 13.87
C ASN A 453 1.27 -8.88 15.22
N PHE A 454 2.27 -8.01 15.14
CA PHE A 454 2.65 -7.15 16.27
C PHE A 454 1.82 -5.87 16.24
N VAL A 455 1.28 -5.49 17.40
CA VAL A 455 0.54 -4.24 17.59
C VAL A 455 1.45 -3.26 18.32
N VAL A 456 1.85 -2.17 17.65
CA VAL A 456 2.86 -1.23 18.18
C VAL A 456 2.23 0.11 18.50
N SER A 457 2.45 0.59 19.72
CA SER A 457 2.07 1.93 20.16
C SER A 457 3.29 2.68 20.68
N ILE A 458 3.58 3.82 20.08
CA ILE A 458 4.66 4.73 20.44
C ILE A 458 4.10 5.75 21.43
N ARG A 459 4.83 5.97 22.53
CA ARG A 459 4.43 6.87 23.60
C ARG A 459 5.21 8.17 23.51
N VAL A 460 4.53 9.27 23.18
CA VAL A 460 5.12 10.61 23.15
C VAL A 460 4.62 11.41 24.35
N GLN A 461 5.53 11.72 25.28
CA GLN A 461 5.20 12.40 26.54
C GLN A 461 5.81 13.79 26.58
N THR A 462 4.98 14.80 26.85
CA THR A 462 5.45 16.14 27.18
C THR A 462 5.68 16.23 28.69
N VAL A 463 6.89 16.60 29.09
CA VAL A 463 7.27 16.83 30.49
C VAL A 463 7.22 18.34 30.71
N ASP A 464 6.32 18.78 31.58
CA ASP A 464 6.17 20.20 31.89
C ASP A 464 7.41 20.65 32.67
N GLY A 465 8.19 21.56 32.08
CA GLY A 465 9.51 21.96 32.59
C GLY A 465 9.48 23.07 33.64
N GLY A 466 8.31 23.51 34.11
CA GLY A 466 8.17 24.82 34.73
C GLY A 466 7.34 24.88 36.02
N VAL A 467 8.07 25.13 37.11
CA VAL A 467 7.67 25.78 38.37
C VAL A 467 6.62 25.06 39.23
N SER A 468 7.14 24.58 40.35
CA SER A 468 6.55 24.03 41.57
C SER A 468 5.38 24.80 42.20
N ASP A 469 4.35 25.16 41.43
CA ASP A 469 3.03 25.43 41.99
C ASP A 469 2.31 24.08 42.13
N SER A 470 1.81 23.81 43.33
CA SER A 470 1.35 22.50 43.83
C SER A 470 0.16 21.86 43.11
N SER A 471 -0.25 22.35 41.95
CA SER A 471 -1.20 21.68 41.06
C SER A 471 -0.41 20.88 40.01
N SER A 472 -0.16 19.61 40.28
CA SER A 472 0.50 18.69 39.34
C SER A 472 -0.26 18.66 38.01
N THR A 473 0.21 19.40 37.00
CA THR A 473 -0.29 19.24 35.64
C THR A 473 -0.02 17.79 35.24
N PRO A 474 -1.05 17.04 34.84
CA PRO A 474 -0.91 15.63 34.54
C PRO A 474 0.08 15.46 33.38
N ASN A 475 1.01 14.51 33.49
CA ASN A 475 1.88 14.12 32.37
C ASN A 475 1.02 13.81 31.14
N ILE A 476 1.18 14.61 30.08
CA ILE A 476 0.35 14.49 28.89
C ILE A 476 1.00 13.50 27.93
N ILE A 477 0.32 12.37 27.75
CA ILE A 477 0.81 11.23 26.97
C ILE A 477 -0.01 11.11 25.71
N ARG A 478 0.63 11.27 24.56
CA ARG A 478 0.07 10.93 23.26
C ARG A 478 0.52 9.52 22.88
N ARG A 479 -0.42 8.71 22.38
CA ARG A 479 -0.13 7.40 21.78
C ARG A 479 -0.32 7.48 20.27
N THR A 480 0.64 6.94 19.54
CA THR A 480 0.68 6.94 18.08
C THR A 480 1.26 5.63 17.56
N GLY A 481 1.38 5.47 16.25
CA GLY A 481 2.06 4.36 15.60
C GLY A 481 2.83 4.79 14.36
N TYR A 482 3.54 3.86 13.73
CA TYR A 482 4.44 4.18 12.61
C TYR A 482 3.69 4.59 11.34
N ASN A 483 2.50 4.03 11.09
CA ASN A 483 1.65 4.44 9.97
C ASN A 483 1.08 5.85 10.19
N GLU A 484 0.65 6.18 11.41
CA GLU A 484 0.22 7.55 11.76
C GLU A 484 1.36 8.56 11.61
N LEU A 485 2.59 8.23 12.03
CA LEU A 485 3.77 9.07 11.79
C LEU A 485 4.01 9.28 10.29
N ALA A 486 3.87 8.24 9.48
CA ALA A 486 4.04 8.34 8.02
C ALA A 486 2.97 9.24 7.37
N LYS A 487 1.71 9.10 7.79
CA LYS A 487 0.60 9.96 7.38
C LYS A 487 0.81 11.42 7.78
N ALA A 488 1.30 11.66 8.99
CA ALA A 488 1.61 13.00 9.46
C ALA A 488 2.72 13.64 8.61
N LEU A 489 3.76 12.87 8.27
CA LEU A 489 4.86 13.34 7.43
C LEU A 489 4.44 13.53 5.96
N TRP A 490 3.53 12.70 5.43
CA TRP A 490 3.05 12.73 4.04
C TRP A 490 2.48 14.09 3.61
N ARG A 491 1.89 14.84 4.54
CA ARG A 491 1.28 16.15 4.29
C ARG A 491 2.24 17.32 4.49
N THR A 492 3.50 17.04 4.80
CA THR A 492 4.50 18.07 5.08
C THR A 492 5.30 18.41 3.84
N GLN A 493 5.60 19.70 3.68
CA GLN A 493 6.55 20.16 2.68
C GLN A 493 7.91 20.37 3.34
N ARG A 494 8.96 19.77 2.79
CA ARG A 494 10.31 19.99 3.28
C ARG A 494 10.88 21.29 2.73
N SER A 495 11.56 22.06 3.59
CA SER A 495 12.31 23.24 3.13
C SER A 495 13.45 22.82 2.21
N LYS A 496 13.72 23.61 1.17
CA LYS A 496 14.89 23.43 0.30
C LYS A 496 16.19 23.78 1.05
N PRO A 497 17.31 23.09 0.76
CA PRO A 497 18.63 23.45 1.27
C PRO A 497 18.98 24.90 0.93
N CYS A 498 19.72 25.55 1.83
CA CYS A 498 20.27 26.88 1.61
C CYS A 498 21.77 26.91 1.93
N GLN A 499 22.48 27.94 1.46
CA GLN A 499 23.92 28.11 1.72
C GLN A 499 24.23 28.82 3.05
N HIS A 500 23.20 29.30 3.75
CA HIS A 500 23.36 30.02 5.01
C HIS A 500 23.59 29.06 6.18
N HIS A 501 24.40 29.48 7.15
CA HIS A 501 24.66 28.68 8.35
C HIS A 501 23.40 28.59 9.22
N PRO A 502 23.04 27.39 9.71
CA PRO A 502 21.91 27.23 10.62
C PRO A 502 22.23 27.86 11.99
N ARG A 503 21.52 28.95 12.31
CA ARG A 503 21.60 29.67 13.58
C ARG A 503 20.73 29.00 14.65
N LEU A 504 21.16 27.83 15.14
CA LEU A 504 20.42 27.09 16.18
C LEU A 504 20.62 27.74 17.55
N GLY A 505 19.53 27.91 18.31
CA GLY A 505 19.56 28.50 19.66
C GLY A 505 19.77 30.02 19.71
N GLU A 506 19.97 30.69 18.57
CA GLU A 506 20.02 32.16 18.53
C GLU A 506 18.64 32.75 18.84
N LYS A 507 18.66 33.93 19.48
CA LYS A 507 17.47 34.75 19.63
C LYS A 507 17.22 35.51 18.34
N VAL A 508 16.00 35.42 17.83
CA VAL A 508 15.55 36.15 16.64
C VAL A 508 14.36 37.02 17.00
N VAL A 509 14.21 38.16 16.33
CA VAL A 509 13.03 39.01 16.44
C VAL A 509 12.04 38.55 15.38
N LEU A 510 10.79 38.30 15.76
CA LEU A 510 9.76 37.82 14.84
C LEU A 510 9.28 38.95 13.92
N GLU A 511 9.17 38.65 12.63
CA GLU A 511 8.66 39.59 11.62
C GLU A 511 7.13 39.79 11.76
N PRO A 512 6.55 40.87 11.19
CA PRO A 512 5.10 41.05 11.13
C PRO A 512 4.39 39.82 10.52
N GLY A 513 3.29 39.40 11.14
CA GLY A 513 2.51 38.22 10.70
C GLY A 513 3.09 36.88 11.15
N VAL A 514 4.20 36.87 11.89
CA VAL A 514 4.87 35.65 12.37
C VAL A 514 4.75 35.55 13.90
N ILE A 515 4.26 34.40 14.38
CA ILE A 515 4.20 34.07 15.81
C ILE A 515 5.00 32.80 16.11
N ALA A 516 5.40 32.63 17.37
CA ALA A 516 6.02 31.39 17.85
C ALA A 516 5.18 30.74 18.94
N VAL A 517 5.03 29.41 18.85
CA VAL A 517 4.17 28.61 19.72
C VAL A 517 4.87 27.37 20.26
N SER A 518 4.36 26.87 21.39
CA SER A 518 4.73 25.62 22.05
C SER A 518 3.50 24.79 22.43
N GLY A 519 3.69 23.65 23.09
CA GLY A 519 2.58 22.87 23.69
C GLY A 519 1.68 22.15 22.68
N PHE A 520 2.21 21.68 21.54
CA PHE A 520 1.46 21.10 20.42
C PHE A 520 0.43 20.03 20.83
N GLY A 521 -0.86 20.40 20.85
CA GLY A 521 -1.98 19.51 21.11
C GLY A 521 -3.15 19.74 20.14
N ASP A 522 -4.34 19.25 20.51
CA ASP A 522 -5.54 19.37 19.67
C ASP A 522 -6.15 20.76 19.87
N CYS A 523 -5.62 21.75 19.13
CA CYS A 523 -6.16 23.11 19.12
C CYS A 523 -7.52 23.09 18.41
N LYS A 524 -8.58 23.53 19.10
CA LYS A 524 -9.92 23.65 18.51
C LYS A 524 -10.10 24.93 17.71
N ASP A 525 -9.27 25.95 17.93
CA ASP A 525 -9.38 27.20 17.18
C ASP A 525 -8.01 27.88 17.05
N MET A 526 -7.37 27.73 15.88
CA MET A 526 -6.20 28.54 15.52
C MET A 526 -6.50 30.05 15.49
N LYS A 527 -7.79 30.42 15.43
CA LYS A 527 -8.25 31.81 15.52
C LYS A 527 -7.82 32.50 16.80
N ASP A 528 -7.64 31.75 17.88
CA ASP A 528 -7.19 32.27 19.17
C ASP A 528 -5.72 32.75 19.13
N LEU A 529 -4.96 32.37 18.09
CA LEU A 529 -3.57 32.78 17.89
C LEU A 529 -3.44 34.11 17.11
N GLY A 530 -4.53 34.86 16.92
CA GLY A 530 -4.47 36.28 16.54
C GLY A 530 -4.26 36.58 15.06
N GLY A 531 -4.79 35.75 14.14
CA GLY A 531 -4.81 36.06 12.71
C GLY A 531 -3.44 36.12 12.04
N SER A 532 -2.50 35.27 12.50
CA SER A 532 -1.14 35.21 11.98
C SER A 532 -1.07 34.45 10.65
N ASP A 533 -0.19 34.90 9.77
CA ASP A 533 0.08 34.24 8.48
C ASP A 533 1.05 33.07 8.65
N ILE A 534 2.00 33.16 9.59
CA ILE A 534 2.99 32.09 9.86
C ILE A 534 3.05 31.77 11.34
N ILE A 535 2.90 30.48 11.66
CA ILE A 535 3.02 29.94 13.00
C ILE A 535 4.28 29.08 13.10
N ILE A 536 5.21 29.46 13.97
CA ILE A 536 6.47 28.75 14.20
C ILE A 536 6.33 27.80 15.39
N CYS A 537 6.45 26.50 15.15
CA CYS A 537 6.49 25.48 16.17
C CYS A 537 7.92 25.33 16.72
N LEU A 538 8.15 25.81 17.94
CA LEU A 538 9.45 25.79 18.63
C LEU A 538 9.86 24.36 19.02
N THR A 539 10.44 23.63 18.08
CA THR A 539 10.80 22.20 18.15
C THR A 539 12.26 21.93 17.79
N ALA A 540 13.05 22.99 17.57
CA ALA A 540 14.41 22.87 17.08
C ALA A 540 15.29 22.02 18.02
N CYS A 541 16.09 21.14 17.42
CA CYS A 541 17.00 20.19 18.09
C CYS A 541 16.32 19.05 18.87
N ASP A 542 14.99 18.91 18.84
CA ASP A 542 14.28 17.81 19.48
C ASP A 542 13.44 17.03 18.43
N PRO A 543 13.95 15.86 17.95
CA PRO A 543 13.24 14.99 17.02
C PRO A 543 11.84 14.59 17.51
N THR A 544 11.67 14.38 18.81
CA THR A 544 10.40 13.94 19.38
C THR A 544 9.39 15.07 19.39
N ALA A 545 9.83 16.28 19.74
CA ALA A 545 8.98 17.46 19.70
C ALA A 545 8.50 17.77 18.26
N ARG A 546 9.37 17.59 17.27
CA ARG A 546 8.99 17.69 15.85
C ARG A 546 7.91 16.68 15.48
N TRP A 547 8.10 15.40 15.84
CA TRP A 547 7.07 14.38 15.61
C TRP A 547 5.75 14.72 16.29
N ARG A 548 5.80 15.22 17.54
CA ARG A 548 4.61 15.66 18.25
C ARG A 548 3.87 16.75 17.50
N ALA A 549 4.57 17.80 17.07
CA ALA A 549 3.97 18.89 16.31
C ALA A 549 3.32 18.40 15.01
N LEU A 550 4.01 17.52 14.26
CA LEU A 550 3.47 16.92 13.04
C LEU A 550 2.18 16.13 13.29
N LEU A 551 2.18 15.30 14.34
CA LEU A 551 1.00 14.51 14.72
C LEU A 551 -0.19 15.39 15.11
N SER A 552 0.04 16.46 15.89
CA SER A 552 -1.02 17.39 16.28
C SER A 552 -1.66 18.04 15.06
N MET A 553 -0.86 18.49 14.09
CA MET A 553 -1.39 19.08 12.85
C MET A 553 -2.10 18.04 11.97
N ALA A 554 -1.60 16.81 11.92
CA ALA A 554 -2.22 15.73 11.15
C ALA A 554 -3.58 15.31 11.72
N CYS A 555 -3.72 15.22 13.06
CA CYS A 555 -4.98 14.82 13.69
C CYS A 555 -6.11 15.81 13.40
N GLN A 556 -5.82 17.09 13.52
CA GLN A 556 -6.84 18.12 13.36
C GLN A 556 -7.46 18.09 11.95
N SER A 557 -6.66 17.83 10.91
CA SER A 557 -7.13 17.68 9.52
C SER A 557 -8.20 16.64 9.24
N THR A 558 -8.41 15.70 10.16
CA THR A 558 -9.45 14.66 9.99
C THR A 558 -10.79 15.01 10.64
N ALA A 559 -10.85 15.99 11.55
CA ALA A 559 -11.97 16.12 12.47
C ALA A 559 -13.09 17.08 12.03
N GLU A 560 -12.81 18.16 11.29
CA GLU A 560 -13.76 19.30 11.22
C GLU A 560 -13.99 19.91 9.84
N GLY A 561 -13.45 19.33 8.75
CA GLY A 561 -13.64 19.86 7.39
C GLY A 561 -13.08 21.27 7.16
N CYS A 562 -12.54 21.93 8.19
CA CYS A 562 -11.77 23.15 8.05
C CYS A 562 -10.45 22.82 7.34
N GLY A 563 -10.13 23.56 6.26
CA GLY A 563 -8.83 23.46 5.62
C GLY A 563 -7.73 23.80 6.62
N TYR A 564 -6.76 22.89 6.79
CA TYR A 564 -5.65 23.09 7.73
C TYR A 564 -4.51 23.86 7.08
N PRO A 565 -3.75 24.63 7.88
CA PRO A 565 -2.59 25.32 7.37
C PRO A 565 -1.60 24.29 6.81
N PRO A 566 -1.11 24.46 5.58
CA PRO A 566 -0.02 23.67 5.08
C PRO A 566 1.21 23.75 6.01
N VAL A 567 1.90 22.62 6.12
CA VAL A 567 3.03 22.46 7.05
C VAL A 567 4.35 22.48 6.28
N MET A 568 5.26 23.35 6.69
CA MET A 568 6.65 23.35 6.24
C MET A 568 7.55 22.74 7.32
N LEU A 569 8.17 21.61 7.03
CA LEU A 569 9.18 20.97 7.89
C LEU A 569 10.57 21.49 7.52
N ARG A 570 11.24 22.15 8.46
CA ARG A 570 12.58 22.68 8.26
C ARG A 570 13.63 21.57 8.30
N GLY A 571 14.34 21.41 7.18
CA GLY A 571 15.54 20.58 7.08
C GLY A 571 16.73 21.19 7.84
N ARG A 572 17.69 20.36 8.25
CA ARG A 572 18.92 20.83 8.94
C ARG A 572 19.82 21.70 8.05
N ASP A 573 19.64 21.57 6.75
CA ASP A 573 20.29 22.30 5.65
C ASP A 573 19.60 23.61 5.29
N CYS A 574 18.55 24.02 6.02
CA CYS A 574 17.88 25.30 5.84
C CYS A 574 18.03 26.20 7.08
N CYS A 575 18.36 27.47 6.89
CA CYS A 575 18.38 28.45 7.96
C CYS A 575 16.95 28.98 8.25
N PHE A 576 16.77 29.59 9.41
CA PHE A 576 15.47 30.12 9.85
C PHE A 576 14.87 31.14 8.86
N SER A 577 15.64 32.14 8.45
CA SER A 577 15.16 33.17 7.52
C SER A 577 14.77 32.60 6.16
N CYS A 578 15.53 31.61 5.66
CA CYS A 578 15.20 30.97 4.38
C CYS A 578 13.95 30.11 4.44
N VAL A 579 13.67 29.41 5.55
CA VAL A 579 12.42 28.64 5.65
C VAL A 579 11.21 29.57 5.70
N ILE A 580 11.29 30.70 6.42
CA ILE A 580 10.23 31.72 6.43
C ILE A 580 9.99 32.27 5.02
N GLN A 581 11.05 32.68 4.33
CA GLN A 581 10.95 33.20 2.97
C GLN A 581 10.34 32.17 2.00
N GLN A 582 10.72 30.90 2.13
CA GLN A 582 10.15 29.82 1.31
C GLN A 582 8.67 29.60 1.60
N THR A 583 8.25 29.71 2.86
CA THR A 583 6.84 29.63 3.27
C THR A 583 6.05 30.78 2.66
N TRP A 584 6.54 32.02 2.77
CA TRP A 584 5.90 33.20 2.15
C TRP A 584 5.75 33.08 0.63
N GLN A 585 6.74 32.51 -0.05
CA GLN A 585 6.69 32.32 -1.51
C GLN A 585 5.65 31.27 -1.94
N LYS A 586 5.23 30.38 -1.04
CA LYS A 586 4.28 29.31 -1.32
C LYS A 586 2.86 29.63 -0.89
N GLY A 587 2.66 30.44 0.15
CA GLY A 587 1.33 30.82 0.60
C GLY A 587 0.66 31.84 -0.31
N ALA A 588 -0.64 31.68 -0.55
CA ALA A 588 -1.44 32.77 -1.07
C ALA A 588 -1.67 33.81 0.04
N PRO A 589 -1.90 35.09 -0.30
CA PRO A 589 -2.26 36.10 0.70
C PRO A 589 -3.48 35.66 1.52
N GLY A 590 -3.34 35.57 2.84
CA GLY A 590 -4.37 35.12 3.77
C GLY A 590 -4.31 33.63 4.16
N ASP A 591 -3.39 32.85 3.58
CA ASP A 591 -3.15 31.47 4.02
C ASP A 591 -2.27 31.46 5.27
N THR A 592 -2.75 30.84 6.34
CA THR A 592 -1.90 30.53 7.50
C THR A 592 -1.03 29.31 7.18
N TRP A 593 0.27 29.37 7.50
CA TRP A 593 1.23 28.28 7.38
C TRP A 593 1.83 27.90 8.74
N CYS A 594 2.13 26.63 8.93
CA CYS A 594 2.87 26.16 10.11
C CYS A 594 4.31 25.78 9.72
N ILE A 595 5.30 26.23 10.48
CA ILE A 595 6.71 25.85 10.32
C ILE A 595 7.15 25.02 11.52
N VAL A 596 7.60 23.78 11.27
CA VAL A 596 8.24 22.92 12.29
C VAL A 596 9.75 23.04 12.16
N LEU A 597 10.39 23.60 13.20
CA LEU A 597 11.79 24.06 13.18
C LEU A 597 12.88 23.03 13.35
#